data_AF-A0A2G8K6F2-F1
#
_entry.id   AF-A0A2G8K6F2-F1
#
_cell.length_a   1.000
_cell.length_b   1.000
_cell.length_c   1.000
_cell.angle_alpha   90.00
_cell.angle_beta   90.00
_cell.angle_gamma   90.00
#
_symmetry.space_group_name_H-M   'P 1'
#
loop_
_entity.id
_entity.type
_entity.pdbx_description
1 polymer ?
#
loop_
_entity_poly.entity_id
_entity_poly.type
_entity_poly.pdbx_seq_one_letter_code
_entity_poly.pdbx_strand_id
1 'polypeptide(L)'
;MSTFCGDCPLNNTHCDNDYCIPLNGVQRPILTVNRQFPGPSIQVCEGDTINVTVQNSINIHEELAIHWHGIHQVGTPFMDGVPKVTQCPIPFGSSFVYTFNATESGTHYWHAHSGHQRADGCVGSLIVRQAPERDAHYDSYQIDDESHVILLQDWFHNPTLMTFVGHTLANLPNTPDAILINGHGQSVSFETHDNNVDPPVYTAREVLQVRTAMTQRFRVISNGIINCPLQVSVDNHTLSVIATDGRPVRAKPVDSFVIFAGERFDFLLDAGQDVGNYWLRVNGLVRLFYSYVRIRPDERVGPRGLQLWGHQWVI
;
A
#
# COMPACT_ATOMS: atom_id res chain seq x y z
N MET A 1 -10.23 -1.87 14.15
CA MET A 1 -9.05 -2.67 14.56
C MET A 1 -9.41 -4.15 14.66
N SER A 2 -8.49 -5.06 14.30
CA SER A 2 -8.70 -6.51 14.43
C SER A 2 -8.67 -6.96 15.90
N THR A 3 -9.30 -8.10 16.22
CA THR A 3 -9.31 -8.66 17.58
C THR A 3 -7.93 -9.11 18.07
N PHE A 4 -6.96 -9.31 17.17
CA PHE A 4 -5.59 -9.70 17.50
C PHE A 4 -4.76 -8.56 18.11
N CYS A 5 -5.21 -7.32 17.94
CA CYS A 5 -4.51 -6.14 18.45
C CYS A 5 -4.61 -5.93 19.97
N GLY A 6 -5.39 -6.74 20.69
CA GLY A 6 -5.58 -6.61 22.14
C GLY A 6 -5.89 -5.17 22.55
N ASP A 7 -5.12 -4.64 23.49
CA ASP A 7 -5.24 -3.27 24.01
C ASP A 7 -4.56 -2.17 23.17
N CYS A 8 -4.19 -2.42 21.91
CA CYS A 8 -3.74 -1.35 21.02
C CYS A 8 -4.87 -0.27 20.87
N PRO A 9 -4.57 1.03 20.81
CA PRO A 9 -3.26 1.68 20.95
C PRO A 9 -2.88 2.05 22.40
N LEU A 10 -3.67 1.66 23.41
CA LEU A 10 -3.35 1.94 24.82
C LEU A 10 -2.08 1.22 25.26
N ASN A 11 -1.83 0.02 24.74
CA ASN A 11 -0.56 -0.66 24.81
C ASN A 11 0.07 -0.79 23.42
N ASN A 12 1.12 0.00 23.16
CA ASN A 12 1.82 -0.02 21.87
C ASN A 12 2.43 -1.39 21.53
N THR A 13 2.86 -2.19 22.51
CA THR A 13 3.43 -3.51 22.20
C THR A 13 2.39 -4.47 21.63
N HIS A 14 1.11 -4.26 21.94
CA HIS A 14 0.03 -5.06 21.35
C HIS A 14 -0.28 -4.65 19.90
N CYS A 15 0.11 -3.45 19.47
CA CYS A 15 -0.05 -3.04 18.08
C CYS A 15 0.88 -3.82 17.14
N ASP A 16 1.98 -4.39 17.67
CA ASP A 16 2.94 -5.22 16.94
C ASP A 16 2.59 -6.73 17.01
N ASN A 17 1.45 -7.10 17.60
CA ASN A 17 1.02 -8.49 17.66
C ASN A 17 0.79 -9.08 16.27
N ASP A 18 1.09 -10.37 16.12
CA ASP A 18 0.79 -11.11 14.89
C ASP A 18 -0.70 -10.95 14.50
N TYR A 19 -0.94 -10.58 13.24
CA TYR A 19 -2.26 -10.33 12.66
C TYR A 19 -3.03 -9.14 13.27
N CYS A 20 -2.36 -8.27 14.04
CA CYS A 20 -2.92 -6.98 14.37
C CYS A 20 -3.07 -6.11 13.12
N ILE A 21 -4.29 -5.63 12.86
CA ILE A 21 -4.60 -4.71 11.77
C ILE A 21 -5.28 -3.48 12.39
N PRO A 22 -4.50 -2.42 12.73
CA PRO A 22 -5.00 -1.27 13.47
C PRO A 22 -5.85 -0.31 12.61
N LEU A 23 -5.53 -0.16 11.31
CA LEU A 23 -6.16 0.80 10.40
C LEU A 23 -6.11 2.21 10.98
N ASN A 24 -7.27 2.85 11.10
CA ASN A 24 -7.45 4.18 11.68
C ASN A 24 -8.14 4.16 13.06
N GLY A 25 -8.20 2.99 13.70
CA GLY A 25 -8.81 2.80 15.02
C GLY A 25 -10.31 2.45 15.00
N VAL A 26 -10.99 2.58 13.86
CA VAL A 26 -12.42 2.23 13.78
C VAL A 26 -12.61 0.75 13.47
N GLN A 27 -13.57 0.11 14.14
CA GLN A 27 -13.91 -1.29 13.89
C GLN A 27 -14.93 -1.38 12.75
N ARG A 28 -14.58 -2.16 11.71
CA ARG A 28 -15.45 -2.50 10.58
C ARG A 28 -15.01 -3.83 9.97
N PRO A 29 -15.89 -4.56 9.27
CA PRO A 29 -15.46 -5.71 8.49
C PRO A 29 -14.54 -5.27 7.34
N ILE A 30 -13.51 -6.09 7.10
CA ILE A 30 -12.53 -5.91 6.03
C ILE A 30 -12.22 -7.27 5.39
N LEU A 31 -11.68 -7.23 4.18
CA LEU A 31 -11.08 -8.37 3.51
C LEU A 31 -9.57 -8.30 3.68
N THR A 32 -8.96 -9.44 3.99
CA THR A 32 -7.51 -9.56 4.15
C THR A 32 -7.00 -10.68 3.27
N VAL A 33 -5.79 -10.54 2.75
CA VAL A 33 -5.08 -11.63 2.07
C VAL A 33 -4.04 -12.16 3.05
N ASN A 34 -4.08 -13.46 3.34
CA ASN A 34 -3.18 -14.11 4.31
C ASN A 34 -3.15 -13.42 5.69
N ARG A 35 -4.32 -12.91 6.14
CA ARG A 35 -4.50 -12.18 7.41
C ARG A 35 -3.64 -10.91 7.53
N GLN A 36 -3.27 -10.31 6.39
CA GLN A 36 -2.48 -9.08 6.32
C GLN A 36 -3.27 -7.98 5.62
N PHE A 37 -3.00 -6.74 6.00
CA PHE A 37 -3.42 -5.55 5.28
C PHE A 37 -2.36 -4.44 5.40
N PRO A 38 -1.84 -3.89 4.28
CA PRO A 38 -2.04 -4.35 2.91
C PRO A 38 -1.66 -5.84 2.73
N GLY A 39 -2.17 -6.45 1.66
CA GLY A 39 -1.81 -7.82 1.33
C GLY A 39 -0.31 -7.97 1.01
N PRO A 40 0.21 -9.20 0.97
CA PRO A 40 1.63 -9.44 0.75
C PRO A 40 2.17 -8.76 -0.50
N SER A 41 3.33 -8.10 -0.36
CA SER A 41 4.04 -7.55 -1.51
C SER A 41 4.63 -8.69 -2.34
N ILE A 42 4.39 -8.66 -3.65
CA ILE A 42 5.07 -9.54 -4.61
C ILE A 42 6.24 -8.75 -5.19
N GLN A 43 7.46 -9.24 -5.03
CA GLN A 43 8.65 -8.65 -5.66
C GLN A 43 9.37 -9.71 -6.48
N VAL A 44 9.54 -9.43 -7.77
CA VAL A 44 10.15 -10.35 -8.73
C VAL A 44 11.08 -9.58 -9.66
N CYS A 45 11.92 -10.29 -10.40
CA CYS A 45 12.72 -9.71 -11.47
C CYS A 45 11.94 -9.68 -12.79
N GLU A 46 12.25 -8.71 -13.65
CA GLU A 46 11.70 -8.66 -15.00
C GLU A 46 12.12 -9.93 -15.78
N GLY A 47 11.13 -10.62 -16.33
CA GLY A 47 11.28 -11.90 -17.02
C GLY A 47 10.93 -13.11 -16.17
N ASP A 48 10.76 -12.96 -14.86
CA ASP A 48 10.28 -14.04 -14.00
C ASP A 48 8.83 -14.43 -14.34
N THR A 49 8.49 -15.71 -14.12
CA THR A 49 7.11 -16.17 -14.17
C THR A 49 6.48 -16.08 -12.78
N ILE A 50 5.44 -15.26 -12.66
CA ILE A 50 4.60 -15.18 -11.47
C ILE A 50 3.60 -16.34 -11.52
N ASN A 51 3.55 -17.13 -10.45
CA ASN A 51 2.60 -18.23 -10.27
C ASN A 51 1.95 -18.10 -8.88
N VAL A 52 0.70 -17.66 -8.83
CA VAL A 52 -0.02 -17.35 -7.59
C VAL A 52 -1.31 -18.16 -7.50
N THR A 53 -1.38 -19.01 -6.49
CA THR A 53 -2.62 -19.70 -6.12
C THR A 53 -3.48 -18.79 -5.24
N VAL A 54 -4.65 -18.40 -5.74
CA VAL A 54 -5.64 -17.63 -4.98
C VAL A 54 -6.74 -18.57 -4.52
N GLN A 55 -6.86 -18.75 -3.20
CA GLN A 55 -7.96 -19.50 -2.58
C GLN A 55 -9.00 -18.54 -2.01
N ASN A 56 -10.23 -18.58 -2.54
CA ASN A 56 -11.30 -17.72 -2.03
C ASN A 56 -11.90 -18.29 -0.74
N SER A 57 -11.59 -17.65 0.38
CA SER A 57 -12.11 -18.00 1.71
C SER A 57 -13.06 -16.93 2.29
N ILE A 58 -13.68 -16.10 1.44
CA ILE A 58 -14.60 -15.04 1.87
C ILE A 58 -15.91 -15.67 2.37
N ASN A 59 -16.06 -15.74 3.70
CA ASN A 59 -17.11 -16.48 4.40
C ASN A 59 -18.55 -16.04 4.14
N ILE A 60 -18.77 -14.86 3.55
CA ILE A 60 -20.08 -14.39 3.10
C ILE A 60 -20.46 -14.88 1.69
N HIS A 61 -19.75 -15.88 1.18
CA HIS A 61 -19.98 -16.53 -0.12
C HIS A 61 -19.87 -15.59 -1.33
N GLU A 62 -19.04 -14.54 -1.22
CA GLU A 62 -18.77 -13.64 -2.34
C GLU A 62 -17.80 -14.24 -3.37
N GLU A 63 -17.97 -13.81 -4.61
CA GLU A 63 -17.09 -14.14 -5.74
C GLU A 63 -15.82 -13.29 -5.70
N LEU A 64 -14.67 -13.82 -6.14
CA LEU A 64 -13.38 -13.12 -6.10
C LEU A 64 -12.66 -13.23 -7.44
N ALA A 65 -11.98 -12.18 -7.87
CA ALA A 65 -11.01 -12.21 -8.95
C ALA A 65 -9.90 -11.20 -8.63
N ILE A 66 -8.64 -11.55 -8.89
CA ILE A 66 -7.48 -10.68 -8.61
C ILE A 66 -6.91 -10.17 -9.92
N HIS A 67 -6.85 -8.86 -10.07
CA HIS A 67 -6.25 -8.18 -11.22
C HIS A 67 -4.84 -7.69 -10.89
N TRP A 68 -3.98 -7.70 -11.92
CA TRP A 68 -2.55 -7.39 -11.85
C TRP A 68 -2.32 -6.03 -12.52
N HIS A 69 -2.56 -4.96 -11.77
CA HIS A 69 -2.66 -3.61 -12.32
C HIS A 69 -1.35 -3.14 -12.96
N GLY A 70 -1.42 -2.87 -14.26
CA GLY A 70 -0.30 -2.40 -15.07
C GLY A 70 0.55 -3.51 -15.69
N ILE A 71 0.20 -4.78 -15.50
CA ILE A 71 0.77 -5.90 -16.25
C ILE A 71 -0.04 -6.08 -17.53
N HIS A 72 0.63 -6.12 -18.68
CA HIS A 72 -0.06 -6.10 -19.99
C HIS A 72 -0.72 -7.42 -20.37
N GLN A 73 -0.36 -8.53 -19.70
CA GLN A 73 -0.91 -9.87 -19.96
C GLN A 73 -0.77 -10.32 -21.42
N VAL A 74 0.33 -9.94 -22.08
CA VAL A 74 0.60 -10.34 -23.47
C VAL A 74 0.80 -11.85 -23.53
N GLY A 75 -0.09 -12.54 -24.26
CA GLY A 75 -0.09 -14.01 -24.37
C GLY A 75 -0.86 -14.72 -23.24
N THR A 76 -1.23 -14.02 -22.18
CA THR A 76 -1.99 -14.55 -21.03
C THR A 76 -3.23 -13.70 -20.68
N PRO A 77 -4.06 -13.24 -21.65
CA PRO A 77 -5.19 -12.35 -21.35
C PRO A 77 -6.20 -12.97 -20.36
N PHE A 78 -6.32 -14.30 -20.33
CA PHE A 78 -7.16 -15.04 -19.38
C PHE A 78 -6.64 -15.05 -17.93
N MET A 79 -5.46 -14.47 -17.68
CA MET A 79 -4.87 -14.29 -16.34
C MET A 79 -5.03 -12.86 -15.81
N ASP A 80 -5.74 -11.99 -16.55
CA ASP A 80 -5.88 -10.58 -16.21
C ASP A 80 -6.76 -10.33 -14.97
N GLY A 81 -7.65 -11.26 -14.59
CA GLY A 81 -8.37 -11.11 -13.33
C GLY A 81 -9.64 -10.27 -13.35
N VAL A 82 -10.21 -10.01 -14.53
CA VAL A 82 -11.41 -9.18 -14.67
C VAL A 82 -12.63 -10.10 -14.81
N PRO A 83 -13.50 -10.16 -13.78
CA PRO A 83 -14.61 -11.10 -13.77
C PRO A 83 -15.60 -10.77 -14.88
N LYS A 84 -16.10 -11.80 -15.57
CA LYS A 84 -17.05 -11.72 -16.70
C LYS A 84 -16.47 -11.08 -17.97
N VAL A 85 -15.17 -10.75 -17.98
CA VAL A 85 -14.44 -10.28 -19.17
C VAL A 85 -13.36 -11.30 -19.55
N THR A 86 -12.38 -11.51 -18.67
CA THR A 86 -11.24 -12.40 -18.94
C THR A 86 -11.35 -13.76 -18.25
N GLN A 87 -12.16 -13.85 -17.19
CA GLN A 87 -12.45 -15.11 -16.51
C GLN A 87 -13.81 -15.10 -15.82
N CYS A 88 -14.32 -16.29 -15.48
CA CYS A 88 -15.31 -16.42 -14.42
C CYS A 88 -14.65 -16.10 -13.07
N PRO A 89 -15.38 -15.48 -12.13
CA PRO A 89 -14.85 -15.23 -10.79
C PRO A 89 -14.69 -16.54 -10.02
N ILE A 90 -13.74 -16.57 -9.09
CA ILE A 90 -13.41 -17.67 -8.20
C ILE A 90 -14.53 -17.79 -7.16
N PRO A 91 -15.32 -18.88 -7.16
CA PRO A 91 -16.36 -19.09 -6.16
C PRO A 91 -15.77 -19.30 -4.77
N PHE A 92 -16.58 -19.06 -3.73
CA PHE A 92 -16.20 -19.39 -2.36
C PHE A 92 -15.77 -20.86 -2.22
N GLY A 93 -14.71 -21.10 -1.46
CA GLY A 93 -14.14 -22.43 -1.20
C GLY A 93 -13.35 -23.02 -2.37
N SER A 94 -13.24 -22.29 -3.49
CA SER A 94 -12.48 -22.71 -4.67
C SER A 94 -11.17 -21.94 -4.79
N SER A 95 -10.27 -22.46 -5.62
CA SER A 95 -8.99 -21.82 -5.93
C SER A 95 -8.80 -21.61 -7.42
N PHE A 96 -7.99 -20.63 -7.78
CA PHE A 96 -7.52 -20.39 -9.14
C PHE A 96 -6.04 -20.07 -9.12
N VAL A 97 -5.31 -20.53 -10.14
CA VAL A 97 -3.87 -20.30 -10.26
C VAL A 97 -3.63 -19.29 -11.38
N TYR A 98 -3.11 -18.13 -11.02
CA TYR A 98 -2.67 -17.12 -11.98
C TYR A 98 -1.22 -17.39 -12.37
N THR A 99 -0.96 -17.58 -13.66
CA THR A 99 0.39 -17.82 -14.19
C THR A 99 0.68 -16.91 -15.37
N PHE A 100 1.60 -15.96 -15.21
CA PHE A 100 1.98 -15.00 -16.26
C PHE A 100 3.41 -14.50 -16.04
N ASN A 101 3.99 -13.88 -17.06
CA ASN A 101 5.36 -13.34 -16.98
C ASN A 101 5.35 -11.89 -16.51
N ALA A 102 6.31 -11.53 -15.66
CA ALA A 102 6.55 -10.16 -15.21
C ALA A 102 7.34 -9.40 -16.29
N THR A 103 6.63 -8.84 -17.28
CA THR A 103 7.26 -8.16 -18.44
C THR A 103 7.42 -6.66 -18.27
N GLU A 104 6.55 -6.02 -17.50
CA GLU A 104 6.61 -4.59 -17.22
C GLU A 104 7.43 -4.36 -15.95
N SER A 105 8.66 -3.86 -16.09
CA SER A 105 9.44 -3.40 -14.95
C SER A 105 8.82 -2.16 -14.30
N GLY A 106 9.05 -2.01 -13.01
CA GLY A 106 8.65 -0.84 -12.22
C GLY A 106 7.65 -1.15 -11.12
N THR A 107 6.91 -0.11 -10.73
CA THR A 107 5.97 -0.16 -9.60
C THR A 107 4.55 -0.45 -10.08
N HIS A 108 4.04 -1.61 -9.68
CA HIS A 108 2.71 -2.12 -9.97
C HIS A 108 2.02 -2.52 -8.67
N TYR A 109 0.79 -3.00 -8.77
CA TYR A 109 0.07 -3.54 -7.63
C TYR A 109 -0.98 -4.54 -8.10
N TRP A 110 -1.46 -5.37 -7.18
CA TRP A 110 -2.55 -6.29 -7.44
C TRP A 110 -3.73 -5.92 -6.55
N HIS A 111 -4.94 -6.19 -7.00
CA HIS A 111 -6.13 -5.92 -6.21
C HIS A 111 -7.29 -6.82 -6.62
N ALA A 112 -8.26 -7.00 -5.73
CA ALA A 112 -9.53 -7.59 -6.13
C ALA A 112 -10.21 -6.72 -7.20
N HIS A 113 -10.68 -7.36 -8.25
CA HIS A 113 -11.44 -6.73 -9.33
C HIS A 113 -12.92 -7.18 -9.33
N SER A 114 -13.34 -7.87 -8.27
CA SER A 114 -14.73 -8.19 -7.98
C SER A 114 -15.37 -7.14 -7.08
N GLY A 115 -16.47 -6.55 -7.54
CA GLY A 115 -17.27 -5.59 -6.76
C GLY A 115 -16.44 -4.45 -6.16
N HIS A 116 -16.59 -4.22 -4.85
CA HIS A 116 -15.88 -3.18 -4.11
C HIS A 116 -14.76 -3.75 -3.22
N GLN A 117 -14.35 -5.01 -3.45
CA GLN A 117 -13.49 -5.75 -2.51
C GLN A 117 -12.09 -5.13 -2.33
N ARG A 118 -11.55 -4.44 -3.35
CA ARG A 118 -10.28 -3.68 -3.19
C ARG A 118 -10.39 -2.53 -2.21
N ALA A 119 -11.57 -1.91 -2.09
CA ALA A 119 -11.83 -0.83 -1.15
C ALA A 119 -11.93 -1.33 0.28
N ASP A 120 -12.33 -2.58 0.45
CA ASP A 120 -12.51 -3.22 1.75
C ASP A 120 -11.27 -4.00 2.22
N GLY A 121 -10.18 -3.98 1.45
CA GLY A 121 -8.85 -4.39 1.91
C GLY A 121 -8.11 -5.40 1.02
N CYS A 122 -8.72 -5.91 -0.05
CA CYS A 122 -8.06 -6.88 -0.93
C CYS A 122 -7.17 -6.19 -1.98
N VAL A 123 -5.96 -5.80 -1.56
CA VAL A 123 -4.95 -5.09 -2.36
C VAL A 123 -3.55 -5.34 -1.81
N GLY A 124 -2.54 -5.38 -2.67
CA GLY A 124 -1.12 -5.40 -2.26
C GLY A 124 -0.19 -4.96 -3.40
N SER A 125 1.08 -4.70 -3.09
CA SER A 125 2.06 -4.22 -4.08
C SER A 125 2.59 -5.34 -4.96
N LEU A 126 2.99 -4.96 -6.18
CA LEU A 126 3.68 -5.81 -7.15
C LEU A 126 4.86 -5.02 -7.72
N ILE A 127 6.10 -5.36 -7.34
CA ILE A 127 7.30 -4.68 -7.82
C ILE A 127 8.04 -5.61 -8.77
N VAL A 128 8.24 -5.15 -10.00
CA VAL A 128 9.05 -5.87 -11.00
C VAL A 128 10.38 -5.15 -11.14
N ARG A 129 11.43 -5.74 -10.57
CA ARG A 129 12.77 -5.15 -10.55
C ARG A 129 13.49 -5.45 -11.85
N GLN A 130 14.09 -4.42 -12.45
CA GLN A 130 14.90 -4.57 -13.66
C GLN A 130 16.39 -4.62 -13.31
N ALA A 131 17.18 -5.20 -14.21
CA ALA A 131 18.63 -5.21 -14.09
C ALA A 131 19.20 -3.77 -14.07
N PRO A 132 20.29 -3.52 -13.30
CA PRO A 132 20.93 -2.20 -13.20
C PRO A 132 21.19 -1.52 -14.54
N GLU A 133 21.65 -2.27 -15.54
CA GLU A 133 22.05 -1.76 -16.85
C GLU A 133 20.88 -1.23 -17.68
N ARG A 134 19.64 -1.58 -17.30
CA ARG A 134 18.41 -1.13 -17.95
C ARG A 134 17.65 -0.08 -17.14
N ASP A 135 18.06 0.17 -15.90
CA ASP A 135 17.45 1.23 -15.11
C ASP A 135 18.07 2.59 -15.44
N ALA A 136 17.29 3.43 -16.12
CA ALA A 136 17.70 4.77 -16.54
C ALA A 136 18.14 5.69 -15.38
N HIS A 137 17.76 5.36 -14.14
CA HIS A 137 18.07 6.14 -12.94
C HIS A 137 18.95 5.37 -11.94
N TYR A 138 19.50 4.20 -12.31
CA TYR A 138 20.28 3.35 -11.39
C TYR A 138 21.35 4.13 -10.62
N ASP A 139 22.14 4.93 -11.32
CA ASP A 139 23.25 5.71 -10.74
C ASP A 139 22.78 6.92 -9.90
N SER A 140 21.48 7.22 -9.89
CA SER A 140 20.91 8.37 -9.17
C SER A 140 20.50 8.06 -7.73
N TYR A 141 20.55 6.79 -7.30
CA TYR A 141 20.20 6.37 -5.94
C TYR A 141 21.11 5.25 -5.45
N GLN A 142 21.22 5.11 -4.13
CA GLN A 142 22.04 4.06 -3.50
C GLN A 142 21.18 2.96 -2.87
N ILE A 143 19.89 3.21 -2.60
CA ILE A 143 18.99 2.27 -1.94
C ILE A 143 17.65 2.20 -2.68
N ASP A 144 17.18 0.99 -2.92
CA ASP A 144 15.83 0.67 -3.40
C ASP A 144 15.31 -0.52 -2.57
N ASP A 145 14.92 -0.22 -1.33
CA ASP A 145 14.57 -1.20 -0.29
C ASP A 145 13.11 -1.67 -0.43
N GLU A 146 12.83 -2.91 -0.01
CA GLU A 146 11.47 -3.45 -0.03
C GLU A 146 10.51 -2.70 0.89
N SER A 147 11.02 -2.07 1.95
CA SER A 147 10.25 -1.25 2.90
C SER A 147 9.90 0.16 2.39
N HIS A 148 10.45 0.59 1.25
CA HIS A 148 10.17 1.91 0.67
C HIS A 148 8.97 1.93 -0.29
N VAL A 149 8.11 0.89 -0.21
CA VAL A 149 6.84 0.83 -0.93
C VAL A 149 5.74 1.45 -0.08
N ILE A 150 5.01 2.39 -0.67
CA ILE A 150 3.95 3.17 -0.03
C ILE A 150 2.65 2.91 -0.78
N LEU A 151 1.70 2.25 -0.13
CA LEU A 151 0.34 2.05 -0.62
C LEU A 151 -0.60 3.05 0.04
N LEU A 152 -1.21 3.90 -0.78
CA LEU A 152 -2.18 4.90 -0.39
C LEU A 152 -3.60 4.40 -0.65
N GLN A 153 -4.50 4.58 0.31
CA GLN A 153 -5.89 4.21 0.17
C GLN A 153 -6.81 5.17 0.94
N ASP A 154 -7.82 5.70 0.27
CA ASP A 154 -8.95 6.35 0.93
C ASP A 154 -9.84 5.30 1.61
N TRP A 155 -10.33 5.64 2.80
CA TRP A 155 -10.89 4.64 3.71
C TRP A 155 -12.23 5.08 4.29
N PHE A 156 -13.18 4.14 4.32
CA PHE A 156 -14.52 4.34 4.86
C PHE A 156 -14.66 3.64 6.21
N HIS A 157 -15.47 4.18 7.12
CA HIS A 157 -15.84 3.51 8.38
C HIS A 157 -16.95 2.48 8.16
N ASN A 158 -17.73 2.60 7.09
CA ASN A 158 -18.74 1.62 6.68
C ASN A 158 -18.21 0.71 5.55
N PRO A 159 -18.75 -0.52 5.41
CA PRO A 159 -18.48 -1.36 4.25
C PRO A 159 -18.73 -0.60 2.94
N THR A 160 -17.82 -0.69 1.98
CA THR A 160 -17.86 0.18 0.80
C THR A 160 -19.14 -0.02 -0.03
N LEU A 161 -19.66 -1.25 -0.09
CA LEU A 161 -20.95 -1.53 -0.74
C LEU A 161 -22.09 -0.70 -0.16
N MET A 162 -22.14 -0.53 1.17
CA MET A 162 -23.17 0.28 1.83
C MET A 162 -23.01 1.77 1.52
N THR A 163 -21.78 2.26 1.54
CA THR A 163 -21.47 3.64 1.12
C THR A 163 -21.89 3.90 -0.33
N PHE A 164 -21.58 2.97 -1.23
CA PHE A 164 -21.94 3.06 -2.65
C PHE A 164 -23.47 3.07 -2.86
N VAL A 165 -24.18 2.13 -2.24
CA VAL A 165 -25.65 2.04 -2.34
C VAL A 165 -26.32 3.29 -1.75
N GLY A 166 -25.88 3.73 -0.57
CA GLY A 166 -26.40 4.94 0.08
C GLY A 166 -26.18 6.19 -0.77
N HIS A 167 -25.02 6.33 -1.39
CA HIS A 167 -24.74 7.43 -2.31
C HIS A 167 -25.64 7.39 -3.54
N THR A 168 -25.73 6.22 -4.18
CA THR A 168 -26.43 6.05 -5.46
C THR A 168 -27.96 6.15 -5.32
N LEU A 169 -28.53 5.60 -4.25
CA LEU A 169 -29.98 5.49 -4.10
C LEU A 169 -30.59 6.53 -3.16
N ALA A 170 -29.79 7.10 -2.24
CA ALA A 170 -30.29 8.00 -1.20
C ALA A 170 -29.54 9.34 -1.13
N ASN A 171 -28.67 9.65 -2.11
CA ASN A 171 -27.86 10.87 -2.14
C ASN A 171 -27.05 11.10 -0.85
N LEU A 172 -26.65 10.03 -0.18
CA LEU A 172 -25.79 10.14 1.00
C LEU A 172 -24.35 10.52 0.58
N PRO A 173 -23.58 11.20 1.46
CA PRO A 173 -22.17 11.47 1.20
C PRO A 173 -21.38 10.16 1.06
N ASN A 174 -20.52 10.10 0.05
CA ASN A 174 -19.52 9.04 -0.14
C ASN A 174 -18.10 9.57 0.09
N THR A 175 -17.96 10.62 0.89
CA THR A 175 -16.65 11.15 1.25
C THR A 175 -15.93 10.12 2.15
N PRO A 176 -14.63 9.84 1.95
CA PRO A 176 -13.90 8.90 2.78
C PRO A 176 -13.70 9.51 4.16
N ASP A 177 -13.63 8.68 5.17
CA ASP A 177 -13.44 9.13 6.55
C ASP A 177 -11.95 9.30 6.91
N ALA A 178 -11.05 8.67 6.14
CA ALA A 178 -9.61 8.73 6.35
C ALA A 178 -8.81 8.43 5.08
N ILE A 179 -7.50 8.67 5.16
CA ILE A 179 -6.50 8.14 4.22
C ILE A 179 -5.55 7.26 5.00
N LEU A 180 -5.36 6.03 4.53
CA LEU A 180 -4.39 5.08 5.05
C LEU A 180 -3.10 5.13 4.22
N ILE A 181 -1.97 5.03 4.92
CA ILE A 181 -0.64 4.85 4.33
C ILE A 181 -0.11 3.52 4.86
N ASN A 182 0.14 2.56 3.96
CA ASN A 182 0.48 1.17 4.31
C ASN A 182 -0.47 0.55 5.34
N GLY A 183 -1.76 0.88 5.27
CA GLY A 183 -2.77 0.37 6.20
C GLY A 183 -2.82 1.07 7.56
N HIS A 184 -2.08 2.15 7.77
CA HIS A 184 -2.09 2.94 9.00
C HIS A 184 -2.75 4.31 8.79
N GLY A 185 -3.58 4.72 9.75
CA GLY A 185 -4.18 6.06 9.81
C GLY A 185 -4.57 6.44 11.23
N GLN A 186 -5.17 7.63 11.39
CA GLN A 186 -5.69 8.10 12.68
C GLN A 186 -7.02 8.82 12.46
N SER A 187 -8.10 8.28 13.03
CA SER A 187 -9.43 8.91 12.95
C SER A 187 -10.11 9.08 14.31
N VAL A 188 -9.91 8.15 15.23
CA VAL A 188 -10.56 8.16 16.55
C VAL A 188 -9.52 8.13 17.67
N SER A 189 -9.81 8.89 18.73
CA SER A 189 -9.06 8.84 19.99
C SER A 189 -9.58 7.72 20.89
N PHE A 190 -8.68 7.11 21.65
CA PHE A 190 -8.97 6.12 22.66
C PHE A 190 -8.84 6.76 24.04
N GLU A 191 -9.85 6.54 24.87
CA GLU A 191 -9.88 7.02 26.25
C GLU A 191 -8.84 6.27 27.10
N THR A 192 -8.10 7.03 27.89
CA THR A 192 -7.12 6.51 28.86
C THR A 192 -7.81 6.27 30.20
N HIS A 193 -7.14 5.54 31.09
CA HIS A 193 -7.72 5.17 32.38
C HIS A 193 -8.08 6.40 33.26
N ASP A 194 -7.43 7.54 33.03
CA ASP A 194 -7.74 8.83 33.64
C ASP A 194 -7.81 9.94 32.59
N ASN A 195 -9.02 10.12 32.03
CA ASN A 195 -9.34 11.10 30.99
C ASN A 195 -9.08 12.57 31.41
N ASN A 196 -8.79 12.85 32.68
CA ASN A 196 -8.50 14.21 33.18
C ASN A 196 -7.00 14.54 33.21
N VAL A 197 -6.11 13.56 33.02
CA VAL A 197 -4.66 13.74 33.15
C VAL A 197 -3.92 13.37 31.86
N ASP A 198 -4.34 12.31 31.18
CA ASP A 198 -3.60 11.79 30.04
C ASP A 198 -4.15 12.29 28.70
N PRO A 199 -3.29 12.63 27.73
CA PRO A 199 -3.73 13.05 26.41
C PRO A 199 -4.39 11.88 25.64
N PRO A 200 -5.31 12.17 24.70
CA PRO A 200 -5.95 11.15 23.89
C PRO A 200 -4.92 10.34 23.08
N VAL A 201 -5.08 9.02 23.07
CA VAL A 201 -4.21 8.09 22.35
C VAL A 201 -4.85 7.74 21.00
N TYR A 202 -4.04 7.55 19.97
CA TYR A 202 -4.50 7.21 18.61
C TYR A 202 -3.73 6.00 18.09
N THR A 203 -4.27 5.31 17.10
CA THR A 203 -3.54 4.26 16.37
C THR A 203 -2.21 4.78 15.83
N ALA A 204 -1.19 3.92 15.81
CA ALA A 204 0.13 4.31 15.31
C ALA A 204 0.07 4.68 13.82
N ARG A 205 0.80 5.73 13.46
CA ARG A 205 1.07 6.08 12.05
C ARG A 205 2.16 5.18 11.50
N GLU A 206 2.14 5.00 10.19
CA GLU A 206 3.21 4.30 9.50
C GLU A 206 4.55 5.03 9.70
N VAL A 207 5.63 4.27 9.72
CA VAL A 207 7.01 4.75 9.93
C VAL A 207 7.92 4.18 8.85
N LEU A 208 8.47 5.09 8.03
CA LEU A 208 9.43 4.72 6.98
C LEU A 208 10.85 5.02 7.45
N GLN A 209 11.73 4.02 7.40
CA GLN A 209 13.11 4.16 7.83
C GLN A 209 14.01 4.55 6.66
N VAL A 210 14.93 5.49 6.88
CA VAL A 210 15.86 5.99 5.86
C VAL A 210 17.30 5.88 6.35
N ARG A 211 18.22 5.54 5.44
CA ARG A 211 19.67 5.66 5.72
C ARG A 211 20.13 7.09 5.50
N THR A 212 20.78 7.68 6.49
CA THR A 212 21.26 9.06 6.46
C THR A 212 22.33 9.27 5.39
N ALA A 213 22.35 10.45 4.76
CA ALA A 213 23.29 10.84 3.70
C ALA A 213 23.31 9.90 2.48
N MET A 214 22.17 9.24 2.21
CA MET A 214 21.97 8.41 1.02
C MET A 214 20.69 8.81 0.30
N THR A 215 20.70 8.71 -1.03
CA THR A 215 19.54 8.86 -1.88
C THR A 215 18.83 7.52 -2.03
N GLN A 216 17.52 7.52 -1.78
CA GLN A 216 16.72 6.30 -1.66
C GLN A 216 15.49 6.43 -2.53
N ARG A 217 15.12 5.34 -3.20
CA ARG A 217 13.95 5.28 -4.08
C ARG A 217 12.72 4.86 -3.29
N PHE A 218 11.69 5.69 -3.32
CA PHE A 218 10.36 5.41 -2.80
C PHE A 218 9.39 5.12 -3.92
N ARG A 219 8.50 4.16 -3.70
CA ARG A 219 7.55 3.64 -4.69
C ARG A 219 6.13 3.84 -4.17
N VAL A 220 5.39 4.78 -4.74
CA VAL A 220 4.05 5.17 -4.28
C VAL A 220 2.98 4.58 -5.19
N ILE A 221 2.02 3.89 -4.60
CA ILE A 221 0.87 3.27 -5.26
C ILE A 221 -0.40 3.93 -4.73
N SER A 222 -1.31 4.31 -5.63
CA SER A 222 -2.61 4.84 -5.24
C SER A 222 -3.73 3.83 -5.51
N ASN A 223 -4.19 3.15 -4.46
CA ASN A 223 -5.43 2.38 -4.47
C ASN A 223 -6.64 3.27 -4.11
N GLY A 224 -6.79 4.40 -4.80
CA GLY A 224 -7.93 5.31 -4.59
C GLY A 224 -9.26 4.70 -5.02
N ILE A 225 -10.33 4.92 -4.25
CA ILE A 225 -11.66 4.34 -4.44
C ILE A 225 -12.64 5.34 -5.06
N ILE A 226 -12.72 6.57 -4.54
CA ILE A 226 -13.69 7.58 -5.03
C ILE A 226 -13.07 8.65 -5.93
N ASN A 227 -11.97 8.35 -6.62
CA ASN A 227 -11.23 9.28 -7.47
C ASN A 227 -10.85 10.60 -6.77
N CYS A 228 -10.60 10.56 -5.45
CA CYS A 228 -10.02 11.69 -4.73
C CYS A 228 -8.53 11.83 -5.10
N PRO A 229 -8.09 12.98 -5.65
CA PRO A 229 -6.67 13.21 -5.91
C PRO A 229 -5.92 13.37 -4.59
N LEU A 230 -4.79 12.68 -4.45
CA LEU A 230 -3.94 12.74 -3.27
C LEU A 230 -2.69 13.54 -3.58
N GLN A 231 -2.33 14.50 -2.73
CA GLN A 231 -1.07 15.22 -2.83
C GLN A 231 -0.05 14.64 -1.84
N VAL A 232 1.12 14.25 -2.33
CA VAL A 232 2.21 13.66 -1.54
C VAL A 232 3.37 14.64 -1.45
N SER A 233 3.93 14.81 -0.24
CA SER A 233 5.10 15.64 0.04
C SER A 233 5.90 15.12 1.23
N VAL A 234 7.14 15.55 1.40
CA VAL A 234 7.97 15.26 2.58
C VAL A 234 8.52 16.57 3.13
N ASP A 235 8.28 16.83 4.42
CA ASP A 235 8.73 18.05 5.10
C ASP A 235 10.24 18.25 4.93
N ASN A 236 10.65 19.45 4.55
CA ASN A 236 12.04 19.86 4.32
C ASN A 236 12.81 19.03 3.27
N HIS A 237 12.13 18.32 2.37
CA HIS A 237 12.78 17.56 1.30
C HIS A 237 12.17 17.90 -0.07
N THR A 238 13.03 18.09 -1.06
CA THR A 238 12.62 18.09 -2.47
C THR A 238 12.59 16.65 -2.98
N LEU A 239 11.51 16.28 -3.66
CA LEU A 239 11.33 14.95 -4.24
C LEU A 239 11.75 14.98 -5.70
N SER A 240 12.60 14.05 -6.13
CA SER A 240 12.91 13.89 -7.55
C SER A 240 12.07 12.77 -8.14
N VAL A 241 10.98 13.11 -8.83
CA VAL A 241 10.12 12.12 -9.49
C VAL A 241 10.85 11.53 -10.70
N ILE A 242 10.97 10.21 -10.74
CA ILE A 242 11.77 9.48 -11.74
C ILE A 242 10.97 8.46 -12.56
N ALA A 243 9.80 8.04 -12.11
CA ALA A 243 8.93 7.14 -12.87
C ALA A 243 7.45 7.42 -12.62
N THR A 244 6.62 7.08 -13.61
CA THR A 244 5.17 7.03 -13.50
C THR A 244 4.67 5.74 -14.13
N ASP A 245 3.76 5.04 -13.45
CA ASP A 245 3.12 3.80 -13.93
C ASP A 245 4.09 2.69 -14.39
N GLY A 246 5.24 2.59 -13.74
CA GLY A 246 6.31 1.64 -14.06
C GLY A 246 7.25 2.11 -15.18
N ARG A 247 7.00 3.24 -15.83
CA ARG A 247 7.86 3.78 -16.88
C ARG A 247 8.75 4.92 -16.38
N PRO A 248 10.05 4.92 -16.72
CA PRO A 248 10.93 6.00 -16.33
C PRO A 248 10.55 7.30 -17.04
N VAL A 249 10.60 8.40 -16.30
CA VAL A 249 10.46 9.76 -16.83
C VAL A 249 11.76 10.52 -16.60
N ARG A 250 11.93 11.65 -17.30
CA ARG A 250 13.02 12.56 -16.97
C ARG A 250 12.85 13.05 -15.52
N ALA A 251 13.90 12.88 -14.71
CA ALA A 251 13.90 13.27 -13.31
C ALA A 251 13.41 14.72 -13.15
N LYS A 252 12.38 14.91 -12.33
CA LYS A 252 11.76 16.22 -12.09
C LYS A 252 11.74 16.53 -10.60
N PRO A 253 12.50 17.55 -10.15
CA PRO A 253 12.44 18.00 -8.75
C PRO A 253 11.11 18.72 -8.48
N VAL A 254 10.44 18.32 -7.41
CA VAL A 254 9.15 18.88 -6.97
C VAL A 254 9.08 18.91 -5.44
N ASP A 255 8.34 19.87 -4.89
CA ASP A 255 8.05 19.89 -3.45
C ASP A 255 6.90 18.93 -3.09
N SER A 256 6.00 18.70 -4.06
CA SER A 256 4.91 17.74 -3.95
C SER A 256 4.48 17.27 -5.34
N PHE A 257 3.82 16.12 -5.40
CA PHE A 257 3.13 15.65 -6.60
C PHE A 257 1.71 15.21 -6.26
N VAL A 258 0.84 15.23 -7.25
CA VAL A 258 -0.54 14.74 -7.15
C VAL A 258 -0.62 13.38 -7.82
N ILE A 259 -1.27 12.43 -7.16
CA ILE A 259 -1.47 11.06 -7.62
C ILE A 259 -2.97 10.73 -7.59
N PHE A 260 -3.48 10.19 -8.68
CA PHE A 260 -4.87 9.75 -8.85
C PHE A 260 -5.02 8.24 -8.62
N ALA A 261 -6.26 7.77 -8.56
CA ALA A 261 -6.55 6.35 -8.39
C ALA A 261 -5.96 5.52 -9.56
N GLY A 262 -5.21 4.47 -9.21
CA GLY A 262 -4.55 3.60 -10.18
C GLY A 262 -3.14 4.03 -10.57
N GLU A 263 -2.77 5.30 -10.37
CA GLU A 263 -1.43 5.79 -10.71
C GLU A 263 -0.38 5.29 -9.72
N ARG A 264 0.85 5.19 -10.22
CA ARG A 264 2.05 4.90 -9.41
C ARG A 264 3.12 5.92 -9.73
N PHE A 265 3.83 6.36 -8.70
CA PHE A 265 4.97 7.28 -8.83
C PHE A 265 6.18 6.73 -8.10
N ASP A 266 7.34 6.85 -8.71
CA ASP A 266 8.61 6.61 -8.03
C ASP A 266 9.32 7.95 -7.87
N PHE A 267 9.80 8.23 -6.66
CA PHE A 267 10.61 9.41 -6.38
C PHE A 267 11.87 9.05 -5.62
N LEU A 268 12.91 9.86 -5.82
CA LEU A 268 14.14 9.80 -5.05
C LEU A 268 14.07 10.82 -3.92
N LEU A 269 14.47 10.37 -2.73
CA LEU A 269 14.64 11.18 -1.53
C LEU A 269 16.11 11.20 -1.15
N ASP A 270 16.74 12.37 -1.20
CA ASP A 270 18.07 12.57 -0.65
C ASP A 270 17.98 12.82 0.86
N ALA A 271 18.47 11.88 1.67
CA ALA A 271 18.46 11.97 3.13
C ALA A 271 19.68 12.76 3.68
N GLY A 272 20.05 13.85 3.00
CA GLY A 272 21.16 14.74 3.37
C GLY A 272 20.80 15.85 4.37
N GLN A 273 19.53 15.96 4.78
CA GLN A 273 19.09 16.91 5.81
C GLN A 273 19.61 16.51 7.21
N ASP A 274 19.47 17.42 8.19
CA ASP A 274 19.82 17.14 9.59
C ASP A 274 19.16 15.85 10.11
N VAL A 275 19.88 15.08 10.91
CA VAL A 275 19.34 13.82 11.45
C VAL A 275 18.15 14.13 12.36
N GLY A 276 16.97 13.71 11.92
CA GLY A 276 15.72 14.09 12.54
C GLY A 276 14.55 13.30 11.99
N ASN A 277 13.35 13.63 12.48
CA ASN A 277 12.13 12.99 12.02
C ASN A 277 11.34 13.97 11.15
N TYR A 278 10.92 13.51 9.99
CA TYR A 278 10.23 14.33 8.99
C TYR A 278 8.86 13.73 8.68
N TRP A 279 7.87 14.57 8.39
CA TRP A 279 6.56 14.09 7.98
C TRP A 279 6.52 13.86 6.48
N LEU A 280 6.18 12.63 6.07
CA LEU A 280 5.57 12.40 4.77
C LEU A 280 4.08 12.72 4.90
N ARG A 281 3.58 13.62 4.07
CA ARG A 281 2.20 14.10 4.11
C ARG A 281 1.43 13.61 2.90
N VAL A 282 0.22 13.14 3.13
CA VAL A 282 -0.75 12.79 2.09
C VAL A 282 -2.04 13.57 2.34
N ASN A 283 -2.35 14.50 1.45
CA ASN A 283 -3.51 15.38 1.55
C ASN A 283 -4.55 15.00 0.49
N GLY A 284 -5.80 14.79 0.91
CA GLY A 284 -6.92 14.67 -0.02
C GLY A 284 -7.31 16.04 -0.56
N LEU A 285 -7.31 16.22 -1.88
CA LEU A 285 -7.62 17.50 -2.52
C LEU A 285 -9.14 17.76 -2.67
N VAL A 286 -9.98 16.79 -2.30
CA VAL A 286 -11.45 16.91 -2.28
C VAL A 286 -11.94 16.70 -0.85
N ARG A 287 -12.33 17.79 -0.17
CA ARG A 287 -12.61 17.91 1.28
C ARG A 287 -11.41 17.48 2.15
N LEU A 288 -11.01 18.38 3.06
CA LEU A 288 -9.73 18.34 3.78
C LEU A 288 -9.61 17.09 4.69
N PHE A 289 -8.92 16.05 4.21
CA PHE A 289 -8.36 14.99 5.05
C PHE A 289 -6.84 15.04 4.96
N TYR A 290 -6.19 14.98 6.12
CA TYR A 290 -4.74 14.92 6.24
C TYR A 290 -4.34 13.58 6.86
N SER A 291 -3.43 12.87 6.21
CA SER A 291 -2.73 11.72 6.79
C SER A 291 -1.23 11.98 6.79
N TYR A 292 -0.55 11.51 7.83
CA TYR A 292 0.86 11.79 8.09
C TYR A 292 1.61 10.51 8.42
N VAL A 293 2.85 10.40 7.94
CA VAL A 293 3.80 9.32 8.24
C VAL A 293 5.10 9.90 8.72
N ARG A 294 5.73 9.27 9.73
CA ARG A 294 6.99 9.75 10.30
C ARG A 294 8.15 9.02 9.64
N ILE A 295 8.99 9.75 8.93
CA ILE A 295 10.26 9.24 8.42
C ILE A 295 11.29 9.31 9.55
N ARG A 296 12.01 8.23 9.81
CA ARG A 296 13.06 8.16 10.85
C ARG A 296 14.40 7.69 10.28
N PRO A 297 15.53 8.14 10.85
CA PRO A 297 16.84 7.60 10.50
C PRO A 297 17.01 6.18 11.07
N ASP A 298 17.60 5.27 10.29
CA ASP A 298 17.97 3.93 10.76
C ASP A 298 19.26 3.98 11.59
N GLU A 299 19.15 3.70 12.89
CA GLU A 299 20.29 3.65 13.82
C GLU A 299 21.12 2.34 13.71
N ARG A 300 20.76 1.41 12.82
CA ARG A 300 21.46 0.12 12.66
C ARG A 300 22.53 0.16 11.56
N VAL A 301 23.61 0.91 11.78
CA VAL A 301 24.85 0.76 10.98
C VAL A 301 25.96 0.18 11.85
N GLY A 302 26.06 -1.15 11.84
CA GLY A 302 27.24 -1.90 12.28
C GLY A 302 27.45 -3.07 11.30
N PRO A 303 28.70 -3.42 10.93
CA PRO A 303 28.95 -4.31 9.82
C PRO A 303 28.53 -5.74 10.19
N ARG A 304 27.58 -6.33 9.46
CA ARG A 304 27.37 -7.78 9.50
C ARG A 304 27.27 -8.32 8.09
N GLY A 305 28.09 -9.35 7.88
CA GLY A 305 28.37 -9.96 6.59
C GLY A 305 27.17 -10.69 6.00
N LEU A 306 27.35 -10.96 4.70
CA LEU A 306 26.75 -12.00 3.88
C LEU A 306 26.01 -13.09 4.67
N GLN A 307 24.71 -13.25 4.40
CA GLN A 307 24.05 -14.54 4.59
C GLN A 307 23.09 -14.78 3.43
N LEU A 308 23.52 -15.64 2.50
CA LEU A 308 22.68 -16.27 1.51
C LEU A 308 21.70 -17.21 2.24
N TRP A 309 20.41 -17.01 2.04
CA TRP A 309 19.41 -18.04 2.32
C TRP A 309 18.49 -18.15 1.11
N GLY A 310 18.67 -19.24 0.36
CA GLY A 310 17.65 -19.72 -0.56
C GLY A 310 16.53 -20.35 0.25
N HIS A 311 15.30 -19.91 0.01
CA HIS A 311 14.11 -20.66 0.40
C HIS A 311 13.13 -20.72 -0.77
N GLN A 312 12.89 -21.95 -1.17
CA GLN A 312 11.83 -22.41 -2.05
C GLN A 312 10.50 -22.21 -1.31
N TRP A 313 9.61 -21.38 -1.84
CA TRP A 313 8.25 -21.21 -1.31
C TRP A 313 7.26 -21.93 -2.22
N VAL A 314 6.48 -22.81 -1.61
CA VAL A 314 5.19 -23.29 -2.15
C VAL A 314 4.13 -22.36 -1.54
N ILE A 315 3.36 -21.71 -2.41
CA ILE A 315 2.16 -20.92 -2.07
C ILE A 315 0.95 -21.85 -2.07
#